data_AF-A0A368VXZ5-F1
#
_entry.id   AF-A0A368VXZ5-F1
#
_cell.length_a   1.000
_cell.length_b   1.000
_cell.length_c   1.000
_cell.angle_alpha   90.00
_cell.angle_beta   90.00
_cell.angle_gamma   90.00
#
_symmetry.space_group_name_H-M   'P 1'
#
loop_
_entity.id
_entity.type
_entity.pdbx_description
1 polymer ?
#
loop_
_entity_poly.entity_id
_entity_poly.type
_entity_poly.pdbx_seq_one_letter_code
_entity_poly.pdbx_strand_id
1 'polypeptide(L)'
;MVYPLTILAAFIVGVGTVVEQRAAAQSPPEYNLSVKLLLWLVRRRLWLLGVACSLVGNILFAMALGGGNVALVEVVYLARLLFALTLAALWRRHRVALRDVTGALIISAGLAGFILGMEPREGSGAHVPNLAWVLSGGSVAVFALVLALIAARRTPVRKATLLGAGGGALFGLQASLTHSAVVLLSGPGLLALLTSWQGYTVVAVALFGMLLVQSAYEAAPLPASYPAIVTLQLLTGMALGVWLLSGRIQLDTGSIVIGSVAMVGMIIGVYLLTTSPLVTGQLDQLVRQQEVGRAQHLEERLERELRRTTREEARVEAAHGARSGTRLNRRLEQDVAGLENGIARLQQLQEDIRRHRDAERERLPELPPAEQESLTRQDRTLSEQERRIDEHAHRLQETIADVKRRAGQHPQGRRP
;
A
#
# COMPACT_ATOMS: atom_id res chain seq x y z
N MET A 1 -30.55 -11.67 8.34
CA MET A 1 -30.07 -11.26 7.00
C MET A 1 -28.63 -10.74 6.97
N VAL A 2 -28.06 -10.25 8.08
CA VAL A 2 -26.70 -9.68 8.15
C VAL A 2 -25.58 -10.67 7.79
N TYR A 3 -25.60 -11.89 8.38
CA TYR A 3 -24.57 -12.91 8.11
C TYR A 3 -24.42 -13.27 6.63
N PRO A 4 -25.48 -13.70 5.90
CA PRO A 4 -25.34 -14.07 4.49
C PRO A 4 -24.93 -12.87 3.62
N LEU A 5 -25.41 -11.66 3.94
CA LEU A 5 -25.04 -10.45 3.22
C LEU A 5 -23.56 -10.12 3.40
N THR A 6 -23.04 -10.25 4.63
CA THR A 6 -21.63 -9.99 4.94
C THR A 6 -20.71 -11.02 4.31
N ILE A 7 -21.09 -12.30 4.32
CA ILE A 7 -20.33 -13.37 3.66
C ILE A 7 -20.32 -13.18 2.14
N LEU A 8 -21.45 -12.80 1.54
CA LEU A 8 -21.52 -12.50 0.11
C LEU A 8 -20.67 -11.27 -0.24
N ALA A 9 -20.73 -10.22 0.56
CA ALA A 9 -19.86 -9.05 0.42
C ALA A 9 -18.38 -9.44 0.48
N ALA A 10 -18.00 -10.24 1.48
CA ALA A 10 -16.64 -10.74 1.66
C ALA A 10 -16.18 -11.58 0.47
N PHE A 11 -17.03 -12.46 -0.05
CA PHE A 11 -16.75 -13.27 -1.23
C PHE A 11 -16.53 -12.40 -2.48
N ILE A 12 -17.46 -11.48 -2.77
CA ILE A 12 -17.38 -10.62 -3.96
C ILE A 12 -16.15 -9.71 -3.91
N VAL A 13 -15.83 -9.12 -2.75
CA VAL A 13 -14.61 -8.34 -2.58
C VAL A 13 -13.36 -9.21 -2.66
N GLY A 14 -13.39 -10.43 -2.11
CA GLY A 14 -12.30 -11.40 -2.24
C GLY A 14 -12.01 -11.72 -3.71
N VAL A 15 -13.05 -11.97 -4.52
CA VAL A 15 -12.92 -12.17 -5.98
C VAL A 15 -12.36 -10.91 -6.66
N GLY A 16 -12.95 -9.74 -6.37
CA GLY A 16 -12.54 -8.46 -6.96
C GLY A 16 -11.06 -8.17 -6.72
N THR A 17 -10.61 -8.31 -5.48
CA THR A 17 -9.20 -8.08 -5.09
C THR A 17 -8.23 -9.03 -5.78
N VAL A 18 -8.55 -10.32 -5.91
CA VAL A 18 -7.70 -11.28 -6.65
C VAL A 18 -7.62 -10.92 -8.14
N VAL A 19 -8.75 -10.53 -8.74
CA VAL A 19 -8.80 -10.11 -10.15
C VAL A 19 -8.00 -8.82 -10.37
N GLU A 20 -8.14 -7.83 -9.49
CA GLU A 20 -7.38 -6.58 -9.51
C GLU A 20 -5.87 -6.84 -9.38
N GLN A 21 -5.46 -7.62 -8.39
CA GLN A 21 -4.06 -7.97 -8.16
C GLN A 21 -3.45 -8.69 -9.36
N ARG A 22 -4.19 -9.60 -9.99
CA ARG A 22 -3.73 -10.29 -11.20
C ARG A 22 -3.59 -9.35 -12.40
N ALA A 23 -4.52 -8.41 -12.57
CA ALA A 23 -4.44 -7.42 -13.64
C ALA A 23 -3.28 -6.44 -13.41
N ALA A 24 -3.04 -6.07 -12.15
CA ALA A 24 -1.91 -5.24 -11.74
C ALA A 24 -0.56 -5.95 -11.94
N ALA A 25 -0.46 -7.25 -11.63
CA ALA A 25 0.77 -8.02 -11.84
C ALA A 25 1.22 -8.15 -13.31
N GLN A 26 0.38 -7.75 -14.27
CA GLN A 26 0.71 -7.74 -15.70
C GLN A 26 1.19 -6.34 -16.18
N SER A 27 1.35 -5.37 -15.29
CA SER A 27 1.81 -4.03 -15.66
C SER A 27 3.29 -4.01 -16.03
N PRO A 28 3.70 -3.21 -17.02
CA PRO A 28 5.11 -2.95 -17.30
C PRO A 28 5.86 -2.38 -16.07
N PRO A 29 7.14 -2.76 -15.86
CA PRO A 29 7.96 -2.27 -14.73
C PRO A 29 8.12 -0.73 -14.71
N GLU A 30 7.97 -0.09 -15.86
CA GLU A 30 8.14 1.36 -16.04
C GLU A 30 7.01 2.20 -15.40
N TYR A 31 5.88 1.58 -15.06
CA TYR A 31 4.71 2.26 -14.49
C TYR A 31 4.65 2.09 -12.98
N ASN A 32 5.47 2.83 -12.25
CA ASN A 32 5.53 2.81 -10.78
C ASN A 32 4.48 3.71 -10.14
N LEU A 33 3.56 3.16 -9.30
CA LEU A 33 2.60 3.87 -8.40
C LEU A 33 2.24 5.29 -8.86
N SER A 34 1.91 5.44 -10.15
CA SER A 34 1.78 6.72 -10.81
C SER A 34 0.41 6.82 -11.44
N VAL A 35 0.00 8.06 -11.72
CA VAL A 35 -1.21 8.32 -12.50
C VAL A 35 -1.18 7.56 -13.84
N LYS A 36 0.01 7.32 -14.41
CA LYS A 36 0.18 6.51 -15.63
C LYS A 36 -0.20 5.04 -15.43
N LEU A 37 0.19 4.44 -14.30
CA LEU A 37 -0.21 3.08 -13.94
C LEU A 37 -1.74 3.00 -13.84
N LEU A 38 -2.37 3.90 -13.07
CA LEU A 38 -3.82 3.95 -12.92
C LEU A 38 -4.53 4.13 -14.27
N LEU A 39 -4.07 5.06 -15.12
CA LEU A 39 -4.61 5.25 -16.47
C LEU A 39 -4.45 4.01 -17.36
N TRP A 40 -3.35 3.27 -17.21
CA TRP A 40 -3.14 2.01 -17.92
C TRP A 40 -4.10 0.91 -17.43
N LEU A 41 -4.30 0.80 -16.10
CA LEU A 41 -5.21 -0.19 -15.50
C LEU A 41 -6.67 0.08 -15.84
N VAL A 42 -7.10 1.34 -15.86
CA VAL A 42 -8.48 1.72 -16.26
C VAL A 42 -8.82 1.27 -17.68
N ARG A 43 -7.83 1.06 -18.55
CA ARG A 43 -8.04 0.54 -19.92
C ARG A 43 -8.16 -0.98 -19.99
N ARG A 44 -7.86 -1.71 -18.90
CA ARG A 44 -7.90 -3.18 -18.84
C ARG A 44 -9.27 -3.64 -18.35
N ARG A 45 -10.03 -4.30 -19.22
CA ARG A 45 -11.37 -4.87 -18.90
C ARG A 45 -11.35 -5.75 -17.64
N LEU A 46 -10.31 -6.57 -17.49
CA LEU A 46 -10.17 -7.45 -16.33
C LEU A 46 -10.01 -6.66 -15.02
N TRP A 47 -9.26 -5.56 -15.03
CA TRP A 47 -9.13 -4.71 -13.84
C TRP A 47 -10.44 -3.99 -13.52
N LEU A 48 -11.13 -3.46 -14.54
CA LEU A 48 -12.46 -2.84 -14.36
C LEU A 48 -13.48 -3.82 -13.78
N LEU A 49 -13.45 -5.09 -14.19
CA LEU A 49 -14.29 -6.14 -13.59
C LEU A 49 -13.98 -6.32 -12.10
N GLY A 50 -12.69 -6.35 -11.74
CA GLY A 50 -12.26 -6.40 -10.35
C GLY A 50 -12.78 -5.21 -9.53
N VAL A 51 -12.61 -3.99 -10.05
CA VAL A 51 -13.13 -2.75 -9.43
C VAL A 51 -14.64 -2.78 -9.29
N ALA A 52 -15.36 -3.24 -10.31
CA ALA A 52 -16.81 -3.38 -10.26
C ALA A 52 -17.25 -4.39 -9.18
N CYS A 53 -16.59 -5.55 -9.09
CA CYS A 53 -16.82 -6.51 -8.01
C CYS A 53 -16.54 -5.87 -6.65
N SER A 54 -15.38 -5.23 -6.47
CA SER A 54 -15.02 -4.54 -5.23
C SER A 54 -16.08 -3.49 -4.84
N LEU A 55 -16.57 -2.70 -5.80
CA LEU A 55 -17.62 -1.70 -5.56
C LEU A 55 -18.93 -2.34 -5.10
N VAL A 56 -19.40 -3.38 -5.82
CA VAL A 56 -20.62 -4.11 -5.46
C VAL A 56 -20.49 -4.74 -4.07
N GLY A 57 -19.37 -5.40 -3.79
CA GLY A 57 -19.12 -6.02 -2.49
C GLY A 57 -19.05 -5.00 -1.35
N ASN A 58 -18.47 -3.81 -1.58
CA ASN A 58 -18.46 -2.73 -0.59
C ASN A 58 -19.85 -2.13 -0.35
N ILE A 59 -20.71 -2.04 -1.38
CA ILE A 59 -22.11 -1.64 -1.22
C ILE A 59 -22.84 -2.65 -0.34
N LEU A 60 -22.67 -3.95 -0.58
CA LEU A 60 -23.27 -5.00 0.25
C LEU A 60 -22.73 -4.97 1.69
N PHE A 61 -21.44 -4.69 1.87
CA PHE A 61 -20.83 -4.50 3.19
C PHE A 61 -21.44 -3.29 3.92
N ALA A 62 -21.62 -2.16 3.23
CA ALA A 62 -22.29 -0.98 3.80
C ALA A 62 -23.74 -1.27 4.19
N MET A 63 -24.48 -2.01 3.35
CA MET A 63 -25.83 -2.46 3.66
C MET A 63 -25.85 -3.39 4.90
N ALA A 64 -24.88 -4.29 5.01
CA ALA A 64 -24.74 -5.18 6.17
C ALA A 64 -24.43 -4.40 7.45
N LEU A 65 -23.59 -3.37 7.37
CA LEU A 65 -23.35 -2.45 8.48
C LEU A 65 -24.64 -1.77 8.91
N GLY A 66 -25.43 -1.21 8.00
CA GLY A 66 -26.65 -0.49 8.36
C GLY A 66 -27.74 -1.33 9.03
N GLY A 67 -27.67 -2.66 8.90
CA GLY A 67 -28.64 -3.59 9.48
C GLY A 67 -28.05 -4.54 10.52
N GLY A 68 -26.85 -4.31 11.04
CA GLY A 68 -26.15 -5.24 11.92
C GLY A 68 -25.12 -4.59 12.85
N ASN A 69 -24.63 -5.35 13.84
CA ASN A 69 -23.56 -4.88 14.72
C ASN A 69 -22.25 -4.69 13.95
N VAL A 70 -21.65 -3.49 14.01
CA VAL A 70 -20.42 -3.14 13.28
C VAL A 70 -19.26 -4.09 13.59
N ALA A 71 -19.05 -4.45 14.86
CA ALA A 71 -17.98 -5.37 15.24
C ALA A 71 -18.17 -6.75 14.61
N LEU A 72 -19.40 -7.25 14.58
CA LEU A 72 -19.72 -8.52 13.92
C LEU A 72 -19.45 -8.45 12.42
N VAL A 73 -19.95 -7.39 11.77
CA VAL A 73 -19.85 -7.22 10.32
C VAL A 73 -18.39 -7.09 9.90
N GLU A 74 -17.57 -6.32 10.62
CA GLU A 74 -16.13 -6.23 10.34
C GLU A 74 -15.39 -7.55 10.52
N VAL A 75 -15.68 -8.27 11.61
CA VAL A 75 -15.04 -9.56 11.91
C VAL A 75 -15.45 -10.64 10.90
N VAL A 76 -16.71 -10.69 10.46
CA VAL A 76 -17.14 -11.60 9.38
C VAL A 76 -16.55 -11.17 8.04
N TYR A 77 -16.41 -9.88 7.78
CA TYR A 77 -15.87 -9.35 6.53
C TYR A 77 -14.39 -9.72 6.30
N LEU A 78 -13.63 -10.01 7.36
CA LEU A 78 -12.29 -10.61 7.29
C LEU A 78 -12.23 -11.89 6.45
N ALA A 79 -13.34 -12.63 6.34
CA ALA A 79 -13.43 -13.82 5.49
C ALA A 79 -13.07 -13.56 4.02
N ARG A 80 -13.09 -12.29 3.56
CA ARG A 80 -12.63 -11.90 2.22
C ARG A 80 -11.19 -12.35 1.93
N LEU A 81 -10.33 -12.39 2.95
CA LEU A 81 -8.96 -12.87 2.84
C LEU A 81 -8.91 -14.38 2.59
N LEU A 82 -9.79 -15.13 3.24
CA LEU A 82 -9.92 -16.58 3.04
C LEU A 82 -10.36 -16.87 1.60
N PHE A 83 -11.40 -16.18 1.13
CA PHE A 83 -11.88 -16.30 -0.25
C PHE A 83 -10.81 -15.89 -1.27
N ALA A 84 -10.10 -14.79 -1.02
CA ALA A 84 -9.02 -14.34 -1.89
C ALA A 84 -7.90 -15.39 -1.98
N LEU A 85 -7.44 -15.94 -0.84
CA LEU A 85 -6.43 -17.00 -0.81
C LEU A 85 -6.90 -18.25 -1.56
N THR A 86 -8.12 -18.72 -1.27
CA THR A 86 -8.67 -19.93 -1.91
C THR A 86 -8.75 -19.75 -3.43
N LEU A 87 -9.23 -18.58 -3.89
CA LEU A 87 -9.35 -18.30 -5.32
C LEU A 87 -7.99 -18.17 -6.00
N ALA A 88 -7.01 -17.53 -5.33
CA ALA A 88 -5.64 -17.43 -5.83
C ALA A 88 -4.99 -18.82 -5.98
N ALA A 89 -5.21 -19.72 -5.01
CA ALA A 89 -4.74 -21.10 -5.05
C ALA A 89 -5.38 -21.92 -6.19
N LEU A 90 -6.71 -21.84 -6.32
CA LEU A 90 -7.48 -22.50 -7.37
C LEU A 90 -7.00 -22.08 -8.77
N TRP A 91 -6.77 -20.79 -8.97
CA TRP A 91 -6.41 -20.29 -10.30
C TRP A 91 -4.97 -20.66 -10.71
N ARG A 92 -4.03 -20.70 -9.77
CA ARG A 92 -2.62 -21.04 -10.08
C ARG A 92 -2.36 -22.54 -10.15
N ARG A 93 -3.33 -23.40 -9.81
CA ARG A 93 -3.13 -24.86 -9.60
C ARG A 93 -1.92 -25.15 -8.71
N HIS A 94 -1.64 -24.25 -7.76
CA HIS A 94 -0.47 -24.33 -6.89
C HIS A 94 -0.84 -25.04 -5.59
N ARG A 95 0.12 -25.75 -4.99
CA ARG A 95 -0.09 -26.31 -3.65
C ARG A 95 -0.07 -25.18 -2.64
N VAL A 96 -1.13 -25.08 -1.84
CA VAL A 96 -1.23 -24.11 -0.75
C VAL A 96 -0.19 -24.48 0.30
N ALA A 97 0.69 -23.54 0.66
CA ALA A 97 1.70 -23.79 1.68
C ALA A 97 1.02 -24.12 3.02
N LEU A 98 1.62 -25.00 3.83
CA LEU A 98 1.10 -25.34 5.15
C LEU A 98 0.84 -24.09 6.00
N ARG A 99 1.70 -23.08 5.90
CA ARG A 99 1.55 -21.78 6.58
C ARG A 99 0.28 -21.02 6.19
N ASP A 100 -0.10 -21.04 4.91
CA ASP A 100 -1.33 -20.40 4.42
C ASP A 100 -2.57 -21.15 4.92
N VAL A 101 -2.51 -22.48 4.92
CA VAL A 101 -3.57 -23.32 5.49
C VAL A 101 -3.70 -23.06 7.00
N THR A 102 -2.59 -23.04 7.74
CA THR A 102 -2.58 -22.74 9.16
C THR A 102 -3.12 -21.35 9.46
N GLY A 103 -2.68 -20.32 8.71
CA GLY A 103 -3.21 -18.97 8.85
C GLY A 103 -4.71 -18.91 8.57
N ALA A 104 -5.18 -19.58 7.52
CA ALA A 104 -6.60 -19.63 7.17
C ALA A 104 -7.44 -20.34 8.24
N LEU A 105 -6.93 -21.43 8.81
CA LEU A 105 -7.55 -22.14 9.92
C LEU A 105 -7.59 -21.28 11.18
N ILE A 106 -6.52 -20.57 11.51
CA ILE A 106 -6.46 -19.66 12.66
C ILE A 106 -7.49 -18.53 12.52
N ILE A 107 -7.59 -17.89 11.34
CA ILE A 107 -8.61 -16.87 11.09
C ILE A 107 -10.01 -17.48 11.24
N SER A 108 -10.25 -18.66 10.65
CA SER A 108 -11.56 -19.32 10.70
C SER A 108 -11.96 -19.68 12.14
N ALA A 109 -11.03 -20.20 12.93
CA ALA A 109 -11.23 -20.53 14.34
C ALA A 109 -11.44 -19.27 15.19
N GLY A 110 -10.66 -18.21 14.96
CA GLY A 110 -10.84 -16.93 15.63
C GLY A 110 -12.18 -16.28 15.29
N LEU A 111 -12.60 -16.33 14.02
CA LEU A 111 -13.91 -15.85 13.60
C LEU A 111 -15.05 -16.61 14.30
N ALA A 112 -15.01 -17.94 14.29
CA ALA A 112 -16.00 -18.76 14.98
C ALA A 112 -16.01 -18.51 16.50
N GLY A 113 -14.83 -18.46 17.12
CA GLY A 113 -14.68 -18.19 18.55
C GLY A 113 -15.19 -16.81 18.95
N PHE A 114 -14.96 -15.79 18.11
CA PHE A 114 -15.47 -14.45 18.36
C PHE A 114 -16.99 -14.39 18.28
N ILE A 115 -17.60 -14.99 17.23
CA ILE A 115 -19.05 -14.99 17.05
C ILE A 115 -19.75 -15.73 18.19
N LEU A 116 -19.25 -16.92 18.54
CA LEU A 116 -19.83 -17.78 19.57
C LEU A 116 -19.56 -17.23 20.99
N GLY A 117 -18.40 -16.63 21.22
CA GLY A 117 -18.00 -16.14 22.52
C GLY A 117 -18.56 -14.76 22.87
N MET A 118 -18.64 -13.84 21.90
CA MET A 118 -19.03 -12.45 22.18
C MET A 118 -20.52 -12.17 21.94
N GLU A 119 -21.24 -13.10 21.31
CA GLU A 119 -22.63 -12.98 20.84
C GLU A 119 -23.00 -11.53 20.47
N PRO A 120 -22.39 -10.93 19.42
CA PRO A 120 -22.58 -9.51 19.16
C PRO A 120 -24.05 -9.22 18.81
N ARG A 121 -24.67 -8.33 19.59
CA ARG A 121 -26.05 -7.87 19.38
C ARG A 121 -26.06 -6.43 18.92
N GLU A 122 -27.05 -6.07 18.12
CA GLU A 122 -27.22 -4.70 17.67
C GLU A 122 -27.36 -3.74 18.86
N GLY A 123 -26.79 -2.55 18.69
CA GLY A 123 -26.95 -1.48 19.65
C GLY A 123 -28.39 -0.99 19.69
N SER A 124 -28.74 -0.21 20.72
CA SER A 124 -30.11 0.25 20.98
C SER A 124 -30.76 1.14 19.88
N GLY A 125 -30.08 1.38 18.75
CA GLY A 125 -30.53 2.30 17.70
C GLY A 125 -30.62 3.76 18.15
N ALA A 126 -30.17 4.08 19.36
CA ALA A 126 -30.24 5.42 19.94
C ALA A 126 -29.35 6.40 19.16
N HIS A 127 -29.84 7.63 19.02
CA HIS A 127 -29.09 8.71 18.39
C HIS A 127 -27.77 8.97 19.14
N VAL A 128 -26.64 8.81 18.45
CA VAL A 128 -25.32 9.09 19.01
C VAL A 128 -25.09 10.60 19.00
N PRO A 129 -24.78 11.25 20.14
CA PRO A 129 -24.54 12.68 20.21
C PRO A 129 -23.40 13.14 19.29
N ASN A 130 -23.56 14.29 18.62
CA ASN A 130 -22.51 14.85 17.75
C ASN A 130 -21.17 15.05 18.47
N LEU A 131 -21.18 15.41 19.75
CA LEU A 131 -19.96 15.57 20.54
C LEU A 131 -19.18 14.25 20.66
N ALA A 132 -19.87 13.12 20.81
CA ALA A 132 -19.23 11.81 20.88
C ALA A 132 -18.53 11.48 19.55
N TRP A 133 -19.14 11.83 18.41
CA TRP A 133 -18.51 11.72 17.08
C TRP A 133 -17.28 12.61 16.93
N VAL A 134 -17.35 13.86 17.37
CA VAL A 134 -16.22 14.79 17.31
C VAL A 134 -15.07 14.29 18.19
N LEU A 135 -15.34 13.82 19.40
CA LEU A 135 -14.31 13.32 20.30
C LEU A 135 -13.69 12.01 19.80
N SER A 136 -14.50 11.02 19.42
CA SER A 136 -14.02 9.73 18.94
C SER A 136 -13.34 9.83 17.57
N GLY A 137 -13.99 10.46 16.60
CA GLY A 137 -13.44 10.71 15.26
C GLY A 137 -12.20 11.61 15.31
N GLY A 138 -12.23 12.66 16.13
CA GLY A 138 -11.08 13.52 16.39
C GLY A 138 -9.91 12.76 17.01
N SER A 139 -10.18 11.87 17.97
CA SER A 139 -9.14 11.04 18.60
C SER A 139 -8.48 10.08 17.59
N VAL A 140 -9.27 9.43 16.74
CA VAL A 140 -8.73 8.56 15.66
C VAL A 140 -7.94 9.36 14.63
N ALA A 141 -8.43 10.55 14.24
CA ALA A 141 -7.73 11.42 13.32
C ALA A 141 -6.39 11.93 13.89
N VAL A 142 -6.37 12.34 15.17
CA VAL A 142 -5.14 12.73 15.88
C VAL A 142 -4.19 11.54 15.99
N PHE A 143 -4.68 10.36 16.32
CA PHE A 143 -3.87 9.14 16.37
C PHE A 143 -3.22 8.84 15.01
N ALA A 144 -4.00 8.85 13.92
CA ALA A 144 -3.48 8.65 12.56
C ALA A 144 -2.45 9.73 12.17
N LEU A 145 -2.70 11.00 12.53
CA LEU A 145 -1.76 12.09 12.31
C LEU A 145 -0.46 11.90 13.08
N VAL A 146 -0.52 11.54 14.37
CA VAL A 146 0.67 11.26 15.19
C VAL A 146 1.49 10.12 14.59
N LEU A 147 0.84 9.02 14.17
CA LEU A 147 1.53 7.93 13.48
C LEU A 147 2.21 8.41 12.20
N ALA A 148 1.54 9.23 11.39
CA ALA A 148 2.11 9.78 10.15
C ALA A 148 3.31 10.70 10.43
N LEU A 149 3.23 11.56 11.45
CA LEU A 149 4.33 12.44 11.87
C LEU A 149 5.53 11.66 12.37
N ILE A 150 5.31 10.60 13.16
CA ILE A 150 6.38 9.70 13.61
C ILE A 150 6.98 8.98 12.40
N ALA A 151 6.14 8.47 11.49
CA ALA A 151 6.55 7.72 10.30
C ALA A 151 7.51 8.49 9.39
N ALA A 152 7.35 9.83 9.30
CA ALA A 152 8.19 10.70 8.48
C ALA A 152 9.70 10.61 8.79
N ARG A 153 10.08 10.18 10.01
CA ARG A 153 11.47 10.07 10.47
C ARG A 153 11.95 8.62 10.62
N ARG A 154 11.21 7.63 10.11
CA ARG A 154 11.53 6.21 10.29
C ARG A 154 12.03 5.56 9.01
N THR A 155 12.64 4.38 9.17
CA THR A 155 13.06 3.52 8.05
C THR A 155 11.87 3.14 7.17
N PRO A 156 12.07 2.82 5.88
CA PRO A 156 10.98 2.57 4.93
C PRO A 156 9.94 1.55 5.43
N VAL A 157 10.38 0.41 5.96
CA VAL A 157 9.51 -0.64 6.52
C VAL A 157 8.67 -0.10 7.68
N ARG A 158 9.30 0.55 8.67
CA ARG A 158 8.58 1.10 9.84
C ARG A 158 7.64 2.24 9.43
N LYS A 159 8.05 3.07 8.47
CA LYS A 159 7.22 4.13 7.89
C LYS A 159 5.96 3.52 7.27
N ALA A 160 6.10 2.47 6.47
CA ALA A 160 4.97 1.77 5.86
C ALA A 160 4.04 1.16 6.92
N THR A 161 4.58 0.49 7.94
CA THR A 161 3.77 -0.06 9.04
C THR A 161 2.97 1.01 9.78
N LEU A 162 3.58 2.15 10.11
CA LEU A 162 2.94 3.24 10.85
C LEU A 162 1.88 3.97 10.01
N LEU A 163 2.17 4.25 8.73
CA LEU A 163 1.20 4.85 7.82
C LEU A 163 0.03 3.89 7.55
N GLY A 164 0.34 2.60 7.38
CA GLY A 164 -0.66 1.55 7.27
C GLY A 164 -1.56 1.44 8.51
N ALA A 165 -0.98 1.48 9.70
CA ALA A 165 -1.73 1.50 10.97
C ALA A 165 -2.66 2.72 11.06
N GLY A 166 -2.19 3.92 10.70
CA GLY A 166 -3.02 5.13 10.66
C GLY A 166 -4.15 5.03 9.63
N GLY A 167 -3.87 4.54 8.42
CA GLY A 167 -4.87 4.31 7.39
C GLY A 167 -5.92 3.27 7.78
N GLY A 168 -5.48 2.17 8.41
CA GLY A 168 -6.36 1.16 8.99
C GLY A 168 -7.31 1.74 10.03
N ALA A 169 -6.78 2.53 10.98
CA ALA A 169 -7.61 3.17 12.00
C ALA A 169 -8.68 4.10 11.39
N LEU A 170 -8.31 4.88 10.37
CA LEU A 170 -9.27 5.70 9.62
C LEU A 170 -10.34 4.85 8.91
N PHE A 171 -9.99 3.68 8.36
CA PHE A 171 -10.99 2.78 7.77
C PHE A 171 -11.95 2.17 8.80
N GLY A 172 -11.50 1.88 10.03
CA GLY A 172 -12.39 1.46 11.11
C GLY A 172 -13.37 2.57 11.52
N LEU A 173 -12.90 3.83 11.58
CA LEU A 173 -13.77 5.00 11.77
C LEU A 173 -14.75 5.14 10.59
N GLN A 174 -14.29 4.95 9.37
CA GLN A 174 -15.13 4.99 8.18
C GLN A 174 -16.23 3.93 8.24
N ALA A 175 -15.98 2.71 8.68
CA ALA A 175 -17.00 1.68 8.83
C ALA A 175 -18.12 2.10 9.80
N SER A 176 -17.75 2.70 10.94
CA SER A 176 -18.73 3.20 11.92
C SER A 176 -19.55 4.38 11.39
N LEU A 177 -18.92 5.29 10.64
CA LEU A 177 -19.61 6.38 9.96
C LEU A 177 -20.53 5.86 8.84
N THR A 178 -20.09 4.83 8.11
CA THR A 178 -20.88 4.17 7.06
C THR A 178 -22.14 3.54 7.64
N HIS A 179 -22.05 2.83 8.77
CA HIS A 179 -23.22 2.34 9.51
C HIS A 179 -24.24 3.47 9.72
N SER A 180 -23.78 4.59 10.29
CA SER A 180 -24.64 5.74 10.60
C SER A 180 -25.25 6.38 9.35
N ALA A 181 -24.47 6.49 8.27
CA ALA A 181 -24.94 6.99 6.98
C ALA A 181 -26.02 6.08 6.37
N VAL A 182 -25.87 4.76 6.47
CA VAL A 182 -26.85 3.80 5.94
C VAL A 182 -28.12 3.76 6.79
N VAL A 183 -28.03 3.96 8.11
CA VAL A 183 -29.21 4.13 8.97
C VAL A 183 -29.99 5.38 8.58
N LEU A 184 -29.31 6.51 8.33
CA LEU A 184 -29.95 7.73 7.81
C LEU A 184 -30.60 7.52 6.44
N LEU A 185 -29.93 6.79 5.56
CA LEU A 185 -30.45 6.48 4.23
C LEU A 185 -31.70 5.58 4.29
N SER A 186 -31.70 4.59 5.19
CA SER A 186 -32.77 3.59 5.30
C SER A 186 -33.99 4.09 6.07
N GLY A 187 -33.80 5.02 7.01
CA GLY A 187 -34.89 5.62 7.77
C GLY A 187 -35.40 6.93 7.14
N PRO A 188 -34.82 8.09 7.49
CA PRO A 188 -35.21 9.40 6.95
C PRO A 188 -35.09 9.58 5.43
N GLY A 189 -34.29 8.75 4.74
CA GLY A 189 -34.18 8.74 3.28
C GLY A 189 -32.96 9.46 2.71
N LEU A 190 -32.86 9.49 1.37
CA LEU A 190 -31.70 10.03 0.66
C LEU A 190 -31.45 11.52 0.93
N LEU A 191 -32.51 12.33 1.04
CA LEU A 191 -32.38 13.76 1.31
C LEU A 191 -31.69 14.00 2.66
N ALA A 192 -32.05 13.23 3.69
CA ALA A 192 -31.42 13.33 4.99
C ALA A 192 -29.92 13.02 4.92
N LEU A 193 -29.54 11.95 4.22
CA LEU A 193 -28.12 11.62 4.00
C LEU A 193 -27.37 12.78 3.34
N LEU A 194 -27.92 13.38 2.28
CA LEU A 194 -27.30 14.49 1.55
C LEU A 194 -27.21 15.78 2.37
N THR A 195 -28.17 16.03 3.27
CA THR A 195 -28.12 17.19 4.18
C THR A 195 -27.30 16.94 5.44
N SER A 196 -26.87 15.69 5.66
CA SER A 196 -26.14 15.27 6.87
C SER A 196 -24.63 15.32 6.67
N TRP A 197 -23.89 15.61 7.73
CA TRP A 197 -22.42 15.68 7.67
C TRP A 197 -21.78 14.29 7.52
N GLN A 198 -22.47 13.23 7.97
CA GLN A 198 -21.97 11.86 8.02
C GLN A 198 -21.54 11.34 6.64
N GLY A 199 -22.36 11.57 5.60
CA GLY A 199 -22.05 11.13 4.24
C GLY A 199 -20.77 11.77 3.70
N TYR A 200 -20.58 13.07 3.92
CA TYR A 200 -19.37 13.79 3.50
C TYR A 200 -18.15 13.34 4.30
N THR A 201 -18.29 13.10 5.61
CA THR A 201 -17.18 12.62 6.45
C THR A 201 -16.76 11.20 6.10
N VAL A 202 -17.68 10.30 5.72
CA VAL A 202 -17.33 8.97 5.17
C VAL A 202 -16.37 9.12 3.99
N VAL A 203 -16.70 10.00 3.03
CA VAL A 203 -15.86 10.23 1.85
C VAL A 203 -14.52 10.84 2.24
N ALA A 204 -14.51 11.87 3.09
CA ALA A 204 -13.28 12.53 3.53
C ALA A 204 -12.34 11.55 4.25
N VAL A 205 -12.85 10.78 5.22
CA VAL A 205 -12.07 9.77 5.96
C VAL A 205 -11.57 8.67 5.04
N ALA A 206 -12.37 8.22 4.07
CA ALA A 206 -11.93 7.24 3.07
C ALA A 206 -10.77 7.77 2.22
N LEU A 207 -10.82 9.04 1.78
CA LEU A 207 -9.76 9.67 1.00
C LEU A 207 -8.46 9.82 1.81
N PHE A 208 -8.54 10.27 3.08
CA PHE A 208 -7.35 10.38 3.93
C PHE A 208 -6.78 9.00 4.32
N GLY A 209 -7.64 8.02 4.63
CA GLY A 209 -7.24 6.64 4.89
C GLY A 209 -6.52 6.04 3.67
N MET A 210 -7.11 6.22 2.48
CA MET A 210 -6.49 5.81 1.22
C MET A 210 -5.15 6.50 0.99
N LEU A 211 -5.04 7.81 1.23
CA LEU A 211 -3.78 8.54 1.10
C LEU A 211 -2.68 7.95 1.99
N LEU A 212 -2.98 7.64 3.26
CA LEU A 212 -2.02 7.01 4.17
C LEU A 212 -1.64 5.60 3.71
N VAL A 213 -2.60 4.80 3.26
CA VAL A 213 -2.37 3.44 2.76
C VAL A 213 -1.54 3.45 1.47
N GLN A 214 -1.83 4.34 0.53
CA GLN A 214 -1.02 4.51 -0.69
C GLN A 214 0.41 4.95 -0.33
N SER A 215 0.55 5.91 0.58
CA SER A 215 1.86 6.34 1.09
C SER A 215 2.62 5.21 1.79
N ALA A 216 1.91 4.28 2.43
CA ALA A 216 2.50 3.09 3.04
C ALA A 216 3.04 2.11 1.99
N TYR A 217 2.27 1.87 0.93
CA TYR A 217 2.67 1.01 -0.19
C TYR A 217 3.82 1.61 -1.01
N GLU A 218 3.90 2.94 -1.10
CA GLU A 218 5.05 3.61 -1.72
C GLU A 218 6.33 3.46 -0.89
N ALA A 219 6.20 3.40 0.44
CA ALA A 219 7.30 3.37 1.37
C ALA A 219 7.95 1.97 1.50
N ALA A 220 7.17 0.90 1.49
CA ALA A 220 7.70 -0.46 1.60
C ALA A 220 6.75 -1.50 0.99
N PRO A 221 7.21 -2.75 0.78
CA PRO A 221 6.38 -3.83 0.24
C PRO A 221 5.09 -4.02 1.04
N LEU A 222 4.00 -4.44 0.39
CA LEU A 222 2.69 -4.66 1.03
C LEU A 222 2.75 -5.46 2.36
N PRO A 223 3.54 -6.54 2.52
CA PRO A 223 3.58 -7.30 3.78
C PRO A 223 4.07 -6.47 4.98
N ALA A 224 4.78 -5.37 4.74
CA ALA A 224 5.25 -4.47 5.80
C ALA A 224 4.12 -3.61 6.41
N SER A 225 3.05 -3.32 5.65
CA SER A 225 1.98 -2.40 6.07
C SER A 225 0.61 -3.06 6.17
N TYR A 226 0.33 -4.06 5.33
CA TYR A 226 -0.97 -4.69 5.23
C TYR A 226 -1.47 -5.35 6.52
N PRO A 227 -0.64 -6.10 7.29
CA PRO A 227 -1.06 -6.62 8.58
C PRO A 227 -1.49 -5.50 9.53
N ALA A 228 -0.77 -4.37 9.53
CA ALA A 228 -1.09 -3.23 10.37
C ALA A 228 -2.38 -2.52 9.94
N ILE A 229 -2.62 -2.38 8.62
CA ILE A 229 -3.87 -1.82 8.07
C ILE A 229 -5.07 -2.63 8.57
N VAL A 230 -5.06 -3.94 8.32
CA VAL A 230 -6.19 -4.82 8.67
C VAL A 230 -6.39 -4.85 10.18
N THR A 231 -5.30 -4.96 10.95
CA THR A 231 -5.37 -5.00 12.42
C THR A 231 -5.99 -3.72 12.99
N LEU A 232 -5.49 -2.55 12.61
CA LEU A 232 -5.98 -1.29 13.15
C LEU A 232 -7.39 -0.95 12.65
N GLN A 233 -7.75 -1.39 11.43
CA GLN A 233 -9.11 -1.29 10.94
C GLN A 233 -10.08 -2.05 11.85
N LEU A 234 -9.80 -3.33 12.11
CA LEU A 234 -10.64 -4.18 12.95
C LEU A 234 -10.73 -3.68 14.39
N LEU A 235 -9.59 -3.30 14.99
CA LEU A 235 -9.57 -2.82 16.36
C LEU A 235 -10.34 -1.51 16.51
N THR A 236 -10.17 -0.58 15.56
CA THR A 236 -10.82 0.73 15.62
C THR A 236 -12.32 0.61 15.36
N GLY A 237 -12.73 -0.14 14.33
CA GLY A 237 -14.14 -0.30 14.02
C GLY A 237 -14.87 -1.15 15.07
N MET A 238 -14.24 -2.16 15.67
CA MET A 238 -14.78 -2.87 16.83
C MET A 238 -14.93 -1.94 18.05
N ALA A 239 -13.89 -1.16 18.39
CA ALA A 239 -13.95 -0.25 19.53
C ALA A 239 -15.07 0.79 19.38
N LEU A 240 -15.18 1.42 18.20
CA LEU A 240 -16.24 2.38 17.92
C LEU A 240 -17.62 1.72 17.82
N GLY A 241 -17.71 0.52 17.24
CA GLY A 241 -18.95 -0.26 17.19
C GLY A 241 -19.52 -0.57 18.56
N VAL A 242 -18.68 -0.99 19.51
CA VAL A 242 -19.09 -1.29 20.88
C VAL A 242 -19.34 -0.02 21.68
N TRP A 243 -18.41 0.94 21.66
CA TRP A 243 -18.44 2.09 22.58
C TRP A 243 -19.29 3.25 22.07
N LEU A 244 -19.15 3.60 20.79
CA LEU A 244 -19.80 4.78 20.20
C LEU A 244 -21.23 4.44 19.73
N LEU A 245 -21.39 3.31 19.04
CA LEU A 245 -22.69 2.86 18.52
C LEU A 245 -23.49 2.04 19.54
N SER A 246 -23.00 1.92 20.78
CA SER A 246 -23.62 1.15 21.87
C SER A 246 -23.91 -0.30 21.49
N GLY A 247 -23.08 -0.88 20.61
CA GLY A 247 -23.17 -2.29 20.22
C GLY A 247 -22.96 -3.17 21.44
N ARG A 248 -23.90 -4.09 21.69
CA ARG A 248 -23.82 -4.97 22.86
C ARG A 248 -22.97 -6.18 22.52
N ILE A 249 -21.97 -6.43 23.35
CA ILE A 249 -21.17 -7.66 23.36
C ILE A 249 -21.28 -8.28 24.75
N GLN A 250 -21.17 -9.59 24.83
CA GLN A 250 -21.11 -10.26 26.13
C GLN A 250 -19.79 -9.91 26.83
N LEU A 251 -19.90 -9.40 28.06
CA LEU A 251 -18.78 -8.89 28.86
C LEU A 251 -18.51 -9.73 30.11
N ASP A 252 -19.03 -10.96 30.18
CA ASP A 252 -18.59 -11.89 31.22
C ASP A 252 -17.13 -12.28 31.01
N THR A 253 -16.45 -12.67 32.10
CA THR A 253 -15.03 -12.98 32.10
C THR A 253 -14.67 -14.07 31.07
N GLY A 254 -15.56 -15.05 30.86
CA GLY A 254 -15.35 -16.13 29.89
C GLY A 254 -15.37 -15.60 28.46
N SER A 255 -16.42 -14.84 28.11
CA SER A 255 -16.57 -14.21 26.80
C SER A 255 -15.44 -13.23 26.47
N ILE A 256 -14.99 -12.41 27.44
CA ILE A 256 -13.86 -11.49 27.23
C ILE A 256 -12.58 -12.26 26.89
N VAL A 257 -12.30 -13.35 27.63
CA VAL A 257 -11.12 -14.19 27.38
C VAL A 257 -11.21 -14.83 25.99
N ILE A 258 -12.35 -15.44 25.67
CA ILE A 258 -12.58 -16.09 24.36
C ILE A 258 -12.45 -15.06 23.23
N GLY A 259 -13.12 -13.92 23.35
CA GLY A 259 -13.08 -12.84 22.35
C GLY A 259 -11.68 -12.26 22.16
N SER A 260 -10.91 -12.10 23.24
CA SER A 260 -9.54 -11.61 23.18
C SER A 260 -8.61 -12.62 22.50
N VAL A 261 -8.71 -13.90 22.87
CA VAL A 261 -7.93 -14.98 22.24
C VAL A 261 -8.29 -15.12 20.75
N ALA A 262 -9.58 -15.05 20.42
CA ALA A 262 -10.08 -15.06 19.06
C ALA A 262 -9.52 -13.89 18.23
N MET A 263 -9.53 -12.68 18.79
CA MET A 263 -9.00 -11.48 18.13
C MET A 263 -7.49 -11.60 17.89
N VAL A 264 -6.72 -12.00 18.91
CA VAL A 264 -5.28 -12.22 18.79
C VAL A 264 -5.00 -13.31 17.74
N GLY A 265 -5.76 -14.39 17.76
CA GLY A 265 -5.72 -15.44 16.75
C GLY A 265 -5.92 -14.89 15.34
N MET A 266 -7.01 -14.15 15.10
CA MET A 266 -7.27 -13.53 13.80
C MET A 266 -6.12 -12.62 13.34
N ILE A 267 -5.56 -11.79 14.22
CA ILE A 267 -4.41 -10.93 13.91
C ILE A 267 -3.18 -11.76 13.50
N ILE A 268 -2.88 -12.82 14.24
CA ILE A 268 -1.78 -13.75 13.91
C ILE A 268 -2.05 -14.43 12.56
N GLY A 269 -3.27 -14.91 12.31
CA GLY A 269 -3.65 -15.53 11.06
C GLY A 269 -3.53 -14.57 9.87
N VAL A 270 -3.99 -13.32 10.02
CA VAL A 270 -3.82 -12.26 9.02
C VAL A 270 -2.34 -12.01 8.76
N TYR A 271 -1.53 -11.90 9.81
CA TYR A 271 -0.08 -11.75 9.66
C TYR A 271 0.52 -12.91 8.87
N LEU A 272 0.18 -14.17 9.21
CA LEU A 272 0.68 -15.37 8.52
C LEU A 272 0.31 -15.40 7.03
N LEU A 273 -0.95 -15.09 6.66
CA LEU A 273 -1.39 -15.06 5.27
C LEU A 273 -0.73 -13.92 4.48
N THR A 274 -0.73 -12.72 5.06
CA THR A 274 -0.32 -11.50 4.34
C THR A 274 1.20 -11.38 4.19
N THR A 275 1.95 -12.20 4.93
CA THR A 275 3.40 -12.37 4.82
C THR A 275 3.80 -13.71 4.18
N SER A 276 2.84 -14.49 3.66
CA SER A 276 3.13 -15.78 3.03
C SER A 276 3.71 -15.62 1.61
N PRO A 277 4.62 -16.52 1.15
CA PRO A 277 5.15 -16.56 -0.22
C PRO A 277 4.11 -16.61 -1.34
N LEU A 278 2.90 -17.16 -1.14
CA LEU A 278 1.88 -17.11 -2.20
C LEU A 278 1.37 -15.69 -2.46
N VAL A 279 1.40 -14.84 -1.44
CA VAL A 279 1.12 -13.40 -1.51
C VAL A 279 2.42 -12.64 -1.79
N THR A 280 3.55 -13.05 -1.22
CA THR A 280 4.85 -12.37 -1.22
C THR A 280 5.69 -12.62 -2.47
N GLY A 281 5.57 -13.76 -3.14
CA GLY A 281 6.29 -14.07 -4.39
C GLY A 281 5.82 -13.20 -5.57
N GLN A 282 4.59 -12.69 -5.54
CA GLN A 282 4.17 -11.62 -6.44
C GLN A 282 4.69 -10.25 -6.01
N LEU A 283 4.98 -10.07 -4.73
CA LEU A 283 5.34 -8.78 -4.13
C LEU A 283 6.84 -8.53 -4.20
N ASP A 284 7.69 -9.53 -3.98
CA ASP A 284 9.14 -9.44 -4.27
C ASP A 284 9.35 -9.14 -5.76
N GLN A 285 8.55 -9.75 -6.65
CA GLN A 285 8.53 -9.41 -8.07
C GLN A 285 8.11 -7.97 -8.34
N LEU A 286 7.05 -7.47 -7.70
CA LEU A 286 6.60 -6.10 -7.86
C LEU A 286 7.61 -5.08 -7.29
N VAL A 287 8.26 -5.40 -6.17
CA VAL A 287 9.30 -4.57 -5.55
C VAL A 287 10.53 -4.52 -6.42
N ARG A 288 10.98 -5.66 -6.94
CA ARG A 288 12.12 -5.73 -7.87
C ARG A 288 11.82 -5.00 -9.17
N GLN A 289 10.62 -5.16 -9.72
CA GLN A 289 10.15 -4.37 -10.87
C GLN A 289 10.13 -2.86 -10.56
N GLN A 290 9.69 -2.48 -9.36
CA GLN A 290 9.61 -1.10 -8.93
C GLN A 290 10.99 -0.46 -8.73
N GLU A 291 11.94 -1.18 -8.15
CA GLU A 291 13.33 -0.73 -7.97
C GLU A 291 14.02 -0.58 -9.33
N VAL A 292 13.87 -1.56 -10.23
CA VAL A 292 14.36 -1.48 -11.62
C VAL A 292 13.74 -0.28 -12.35
N GLY A 293 12.43 -0.07 -12.25
CA GLY A 293 11.76 1.08 -12.88
C GLY A 293 12.18 2.44 -12.28
N ARG A 294 12.44 2.50 -10.97
CA ARG A 294 12.98 3.72 -10.31
C ARG A 294 14.39 4.02 -10.81
N ALA A 295 15.23 3.00 -11.00
CA ALA A 295 16.58 3.15 -11.52
C ALA A 295 16.54 3.68 -12.96
N GLN A 296 15.71 3.09 -13.82
CA GLN A 296 15.51 3.55 -15.20
C GLN A 296 15.04 5.01 -15.26
N HIS A 297 14.07 5.41 -14.43
CA HIS A 297 13.57 6.77 -14.47
C HIS A 297 14.60 7.81 -13.97
N LEU A 298 15.40 7.43 -12.96
CA LEU A 298 16.49 8.25 -12.47
C LEU A 298 17.59 8.37 -13.53
N GLU A 299 17.92 7.30 -14.21
CA GLU A 299 18.87 7.25 -15.33
C GLU A 299 18.42 8.17 -16.48
N GLU A 300 17.17 8.05 -16.93
CA GLU A 300 16.61 8.95 -17.96
C GLU A 300 16.66 10.42 -17.54
N ARG A 301 16.40 10.70 -16.26
CA ARG A 301 16.48 12.06 -15.73
C ARG A 301 17.92 12.57 -15.75
N LEU A 302 18.88 11.75 -15.31
CA LEU A 302 20.30 12.05 -15.34
C LEU A 302 20.80 12.29 -16.77
N GLU A 303 20.39 11.47 -17.74
CA GLU A 303 20.72 11.70 -19.15
C GLU A 303 20.20 13.05 -19.66
N ARG A 304 18.97 13.42 -19.30
CA ARG A 304 18.39 14.70 -19.71
C ARG A 304 19.11 15.89 -19.05
N GLU A 305 19.44 15.77 -17.77
CA GLU A 305 20.21 16.78 -17.03
C GLU A 305 21.62 16.90 -17.62
N LEU A 306 22.31 15.79 -17.88
CA LEU A 306 23.63 15.76 -18.51
C LEU A 306 23.62 16.45 -19.89
N ARG A 307 22.66 16.10 -20.77
CA ARG A 307 22.51 16.74 -22.08
C ARG A 307 22.26 18.25 -21.97
N ARG A 308 21.59 18.72 -20.92
CA ARG A 308 21.43 20.16 -20.65
C ARG A 308 22.75 20.76 -20.21
N THR A 309 23.42 20.17 -19.24
CA THR A 309 24.71 20.67 -18.72
C THR A 309 25.76 20.74 -19.84
N THR A 310 25.88 19.74 -20.70
CA THR A 310 26.82 19.77 -21.85
C THR A 310 26.48 20.87 -22.86
N ARG A 311 25.19 21.19 -23.06
CA ARG A 311 24.79 22.33 -23.91
C ARG A 311 25.08 23.68 -23.26
N GLU A 312 24.95 23.77 -21.95
CA GLU A 312 25.29 24.99 -21.20
C GLU A 312 26.80 25.20 -21.17
N GLU A 313 27.60 24.15 -21.01
CA GLU A 313 29.05 24.17 -21.14
C GLU A 313 29.49 24.76 -22.50
N ALA A 314 28.91 24.27 -23.61
CA ALA A 314 29.20 24.82 -24.94
C ALA A 314 28.82 26.31 -25.08
N ARG A 315 27.80 26.79 -24.35
CA ARG A 315 27.43 28.22 -24.31
C ARG A 315 28.41 29.04 -23.46
N VAL A 316 28.92 28.48 -22.36
CA VAL A 316 29.97 29.10 -21.54
C VAL A 316 31.23 29.29 -22.37
N GLU A 317 31.64 28.24 -23.11
CA GLU A 317 32.78 28.30 -24.02
C GLU A 317 32.59 29.39 -25.08
N ALA A 318 31.42 29.47 -25.71
CA ALA A 318 31.12 30.50 -26.72
C ALA A 318 31.02 31.94 -26.15
N ALA A 319 30.76 32.10 -24.85
CA ALA A 319 30.57 33.40 -24.20
C ALA A 319 31.86 34.00 -23.60
N HIS A 320 33.03 33.45 -23.94
CA HIS A 320 34.34 33.89 -23.42
C HIS A 320 34.53 35.42 -23.55
N GLY A 321 34.51 36.12 -22.40
CA GLY A 321 34.88 37.55 -22.29
C GLY A 321 33.92 38.46 -21.48
N ALA A 322 32.71 38.02 -21.12
CA ALA A 322 31.71 38.89 -20.48
C ALA A 322 31.43 38.56 -19.00
N ARG A 323 31.00 39.55 -18.19
CA ARG A 323 30.48 39.38 -16.80
C ARG A 323 29.36 38.33 -16.68
N SER A 324 28.70 37.97 -17.80
CA SER A 324 27.71 36.89 -17.88
C SER A 324 28.32 35.51 -17.58
N GLY A 325 29.61 35.30 -17.89
CA GLY A 325 30.31 34.02 -17.72
C GLY A 325 30.41 33.56 -16.26
N THR A 326 30.54 34.47 -15.29
CA THR A 326 30.68 34.09 -13.86
C THR A 326 29.37 33.54 -13.28
N ARG A 327 28.22 34.10 -13.69
CA ARG A 327 26.91 33.57 -13.29
C ARG A 327 26.61 32.24 -13.97
N LEU A 328 27.00 32.11 -15.24
CA LEU A 328 26.84 30.88 -16.02
C LEU A 328 27.70 29.73 -15.44
N ASN A 329 28.92 30.04 -15.01
CA ASN A 329 29.83 29.05 -14.40
C ASN A 329 29.31 28.52 -13.05
N ARG A 330 28.76 29.39 -12.18
CA ARG A 330 28.14 28.95 -10.92
C ARG A 330 26.94 28.03 -11.13
N ARG A 331 26.14 28.26 -12.17
CA ARG A 331 25.02 27.36 -12.51
C ARG A 331 25.54 26.01 -12.98
N LEU A 332 26.57 26.01 -13.83
CA LEU A 332 27.23 24.79 -14.28
C LEU A 332 27.75 23.96 -13.09
N GLU A 333 28.41 24.59 -12.11
CA GLU A 333 28.87 23.94 -10.88
C GLU A 333 27.71 23.33 -10.06
N GLN A 334 26.59 24.05 -9.93
CA GLN A 334 25.40 23.54 -9.23
C GLN A 334 24.78 22.34 -9.96
N ASP A 335 24.70 22.39 -11.28
CA ASP A 335 24.14 21.32 -12.10
C ASP A 335 25.04 20.06 -12.06
N VAL A 336 26.36 20.22 -12.10
CA VAL A 336 27.32 19.12 -11.91
C VAL A 336 27.17 18.49 -10.52
N ALA A 337 27.04 19.29 -9.46
CA ALA A 337 26.80 18.77 -8.11
C ALA A 337 25.44 18.05 -7.99
N GLY A 338 24.42 18.50 -8.74
CA GLY A 338 23.13 17.81 -8.86
C GLY A 338 23.27 16.42 -9.50
N LEU A 339 24.05 16.33 -10.60
CA LEU A 339 24.36 15.09 -11.29
C LEU A 339 25.12 14.10 -10.40
N GLU A 340 26.11 14.56 -9.62
CA GLU A 340 26.86 13.72 -8.67
C GLU A 340 25.95 13.11 -7.59
N ASN A 341 25.06 13.92 -7.01
CA ASN A 341 24.08 13.44 -6.03
C ASN A 341 23.10 12.44 -6.66
N GLY A 342 22.70 12.65 -7.92
CA GLY A 342 21.83 11.74 -8.64
C GLY A 342 22.50 10.39 -8.95
N ILE A 343 23.78 10.40 -9.33
CA ILE A 343 24.58 9.16 -9.49
C ILE A 343 24.67 8.40 -8.17
N ALA A 344 24.99 9.07 -7.06
CA ALA A 344 25.10 8.40 -5.77
C ALA A 344 23.79 7.69 -5.37
N ARG A 345 22.63 8.31 -5.66
CA ARG A 345 21.31 7.68 -5.46
C ARG A 345 21.09 6.49 -6.39
N LEU A 346 21.52 6.58 -7.65
CA LEU A 346 21.42 5.48 -8.61
C LEU A 346 22.25 4.27 -8.12
N GLN A 347 23.46 4.50 -7.65
CA GLN A 347 24.34 3.46 -7.11
C GLN A 347 23.74 2.80 -5.87
N GLN A 348 23.21 3.59 -4.94
CA GLN A 348 22.54 3.06 -3.76
C GLN A 348 21.35 2.16 -4.15
N LEU A 349 20.57 2.58 -5.16
CA LEU A 349 19.45 1.80 -5.65
C LEU A 349 19.89 0.51 -6.34
N GLN A 350 20.97 0.54 -7.14
CA GLN A 350 21.56 -0.66 -7.75
C GLN A 350 22.06 -1.65 -6.69
N GLU A 351 22.63 -1.14 -5.61
CA GLU A 351 23.12 -1.97 -4.51
C GLU A 351 21.96 -2.64 -3.75
N ASP A 352 20.87 -1.91 -3.49
CA ASP A 352 19.65 -2.47 -2.90
C ASP A 352 19.03 -3.55 -3.80
N ILE A 353 18.96 -3.32 -5.13
CA ILE A 353 18.50 -4.32 -6.11
C ILE A 353 19.36 -5.60 -6.04
N ARG A 354 20.69 -5.45 -5.99
CA ARG A 354 21.62 -6.60 -5.89
C ARG A 354 21.39 -7.38 -4.59
N ARG A 355 21.26 -6.70 -3.45
CA ARG A 355 20.98 -7.36 -2.17
C ARG A 355 19.68 -8.15 -2.19
N HIS A 356 18.61 -7.60 -2.77
CA HIS A 356 17.33 -8.31 -2.90
C HIS A 356 17.45 -9.55 -3.78
N ARG A 357 18.13 -9.44 -4.93
CA ARG A 357 18.37 -10.58 -5.83
C ARG A 357 19.18 -11.68 -5.14
N ASP A 358 20.22 -11.32 -4.40
CA ASP A 358 21.08 -12.29 -3.74
C ASP A 358 20.30 -13.02 -2.62
N ALA A 359 19.45 -12.29 -1.87
CA ALA A 359 18.52 -12.89 -0.90
C ALA A 359 17.46 -13.80 -1.56
N GLU A 360 16.96 -13.47 -2.76
CA GLU A 360 16.08 -14.36 -3.53
C GLU A 360 16.81 -15.64 -3.97
N ARG A 361 18.09 -15.52 -4.39
CA ARG A 361 18.93 -16.66 -4.78
C ARG A 361 19.26 -17.61 -3.64
N GLU A 362 19.42 -17.09 -2.43
CA GLU A 362 19.60 -17.93 -1.24
C GLU A 362 18.34 -18.75 -0.91
N ARG A 363 17.14 -18.23 -1.21
CA ARG A 363 15.87 -18.91 -0.97
C ARG A 363 15.46 -19.90 -2.05
N LEU A 364 15.96 -19.72 -3.28
CA LEU A 364 15.65 -20.56 -4.44
C LEU A 364 15.70 -22.08 -4.19
N PRO A 365 16.69 -22.64 -3.46
CA PRO A 365 16.75 -24.07 -3.17
C PRO A 365 15.62 -24.58 -2.27
N GLU A 366 15.04 -23.71 -1.43
CA GLU A 366 13.96 -24.05 -0.49
C GLU A 366 12.58 -24.07 -1.15
N LEU A 367 12.48 -23.53 -2.38
CA LEU A 367 11.22 -23.40 -3.10
C LEU A 367 10.87 -24.68 -3.89
N PRO A 368 9.58 -24.98 -4.11
CA PRO A 368 9.14 -26.06 -4.98
C PRO A 368 9.69 -25.93 -6.42
N PRO A 369 9.95 -27.04 -7.13
CA PRO A 369 10.58 -27.03 -8.46
C PRO A 369 9.85 -26.16 -9.51
N ALA A 370 8.52 -26.08 -9.43
CA ALA A 370 7.71 -25.26 -10.34
C ALA A 370 7.87 -23.75 -10.07
N GLU A 371 8.15 -23.34 -8.82
CA GLU A 371 8.47 -21.96 -8.47
C GLU A 371 9.90 -21.62 -8.88
N GLN A 372 10.84 -22.55 -8.70
CA GLN A 372 12.21 -22.38 -9.17
C GLN A 372 12.24 -22.07 -10.67
N GLU A 373 11.51 -22.82 -11.50
CA GLU A 373 11.52 -22.60 -12.95
C GLU A 373 10.91 -21.24 -13.35
N SER A 374 9.82 -20.82 -12.71
CA SER A 374 9.18 -19.52 -13.00
C SER A 374 10.04 -18.35 -12.55
N LEU A 375 10.61 -18.41 -11.34
CA LEU A 375 11.57 -17.42 -10.83
C LEU A 375 12.82 -17.35 -11.69
N THR A 376 13.35 -18.48 -12.16
CA THR A 376 14.56 -18.50 -13.00
C THR A 376 14.29 -17.84 -14.36
N ARG A 377 13.12 -18.07 -14.97
CA ARG A 377 12.74 -17.40 -16.24
C ARG A 377 12.59 -15.89 -16.07
N GLN A 378 12.00 -15.44 -14.96
CA GLN A 378 11.87 -14.01 -14.66
C GLN A 378 13.19 -13.35 -14.22
N ASP A 379 14.04 -14.06 -13.47
CA ASP A 379 15.39 -13.60 -13.10
C ASP A 379 16.21 -13.31 -14.34
N ARG A 380 16.08 -14.12 -15.41
CA ARG A 380 16.73 -13.82 -16.70
C ARG A 380 16.28 -12.49 -17.30
N THR A 381 14.98 -12.23 -17.38
CA THR A 381 14.47 -10.96 -17.94
C THR A 381 14.86 -9.74 -17.12
N LEU A 382 14.83 -9.84 -15.78
CA LEU A 382 15.18 -8.75 -14.89
C LEU A 382 16.69 -8.53 -14.83
N SER A 383 17.50 -9.60 -14.83
CA SER A 383 18.96 -9.49 -14.86
C SER A 383 19.49 -8.90 -16.18
N GLU A 384 18.81 -9.13 -17.31
CA GLU A 384 19.11 -8.43 -18.55
C GLU A 384 18.84 -6.92 -18.44
N GLN A 385 17.76 -6.50 -17.78
CA GLN A 385 17.46 -5.09 -17.54
C GLN A 385 18.45 -4.46 -16.55
N GLU A 386 18.74 -5.12 -15.44
CA GLU A 386 19.76 -4.71 -14.46
C GLU A 386 21.12 -4.49 -15.13
N ARG A 387 21.55 -5.43 -15.99
CA ARG A 387 22.81 -5.32 -16.72
C ARG A 387 22.85 -4.10 -17.62
N ARG A 388 21.74 -3.78 -18.32
CA ARG A 388 21.66 -2.57 -19.16
C ARG A 388 21.77 -1.30 -18.33
N ILE A 389 21.11 -1.25 -17.17
CA ILE A 389 21.16 -0.12 -16.24
C ILE A 389 22.59 0.05 -15.69
N ASP A 390 23.25 -1.04 -15.32
CA ASP A 390 24.65 -1.02 -14.85
C ASP A 390 25.61 -0.50 -15.95
N GLU A 391 25.46 -0.97 -17.19
CA GLU A 391 26.25 -0.51 -18.34
C GLU A 391 26.01 0.98 -18.62
N HIS A 392 24.76 1.44 -18.54
CA HIS A 392 24.41 2.85 -18.75
C HIS A 392 24.89 3.76 -17.62
N ALA A 393 24.75 3.31 -16.37
CA ALA A 393 25.25 4.01 -15.19
C ALA A 393 26.76 4.27 -15.30
N HIS A 394 27.53 3.27 -15.74
CA HIS A 394 28.97 3.40 -15.94
C HIS A 394 29.30 4.46 -17.02
N ARG A 395 28.59 4.42 -18.16
CA ARG A 395 28.75 5.44 -19.22
C ARG A 395 28.41 6.85 -18.74
N LEU A 396 27.35 6.99 -17.97
CA LEU A 396 26.94 8.27 -17.37
C LEU A 396 28.02 8.80 -16.41
N GLN A 397 28.59 7.93 -15.58
CA GLN A 397 29.68 8.29 -14.67
C GLN A 397 30.92 8.79 -15.40
N GLU A 398 31.35 8.09 -16.45
CA GLU A 398 32.48 8.51 -17.26
C GLU A 398 32.24 9.89 -17.89
N THR A 399 31.04 10.09 -18.47
CA THR A 399 30.70 11.33 -19.15
C THR A 399 30.60 12.52 -18.17
N ILE A 400 30.05 12.30 -16.97
CA ILE A 400 29.95 13.32 -15.92
C ILE A 400 31.34 13.66 -15.36
N ALA A 401 32.21 12.66 -15.18
CA ALA A 401 33.60 12.88 -14.79
C ALA A 401 34.38 13.70 -15.83
N ASP A 402 34.10 13.49 -17.12
CA ASP A 402 34.69 14.28 -18.21
C ASP A 402 34.20 15.72 -18.25
N VAL A 403 32.89 15.95 -18.07
CA VAL A 403 32.32 17.31 -17.96
C VAL A 403 32.90 18.03 -16.75
N LYS A 404 33.03 17.35 -15.60
CA LYS A 404 33.66 17.92 -14.40
C LYS A 404 35.12 18.30 -14.64
N ARG A 405 35.90 17.44 -15.30
CA ARG A 405 37.30 17.73 -15.65
C ARG A 405 37.40 18.98 -16.53
N ARG A 406 36.53 19.11 -17.53
CA ARG A 406 36.51 20.27 -18.44
C ARG A 406 36.06 21.55 -17.74
N ALA A 407 34.99 21.50 -16.96
CA ALA A 407 34.52 22.62 -16.15
C ALA A 407 35.58 23.11 -15.14
N GLY A 408 36.33 22.20 -14.51
CA GLY A 408 37.41 22.53 -13.58
C GLY A 408 38.70 23.03 -14.25
N GLN A 409 38.88 22.78 -15.55
CA GLN A 409 40.02 23.27 -16.33
C GLN A 409 39.83 24.71 -16.84
N HIS A 410 38.62 25.29 -16.77
CA HIS A 410 38.44 26.70 -17.05
C HIS A 410 39.15 27.53 -15.96
N PRO A 411 40.26 28.21 -16.29
CA PRO A 411 41.05 28.87 -15.29
C PRO A 411 40.20 29.97 -14.65
N GLN A 412 40.01 29.88 -13.33
CA GLN A 412 39.67 31.06 -12.54
C GLN A 412 40.66 32.14 -12.96
N GLY A 413 40.15 33.17 -13.63
CA GLY A 413 40.98 34.19 -14.26
C GLY A 413 42.07 34.64 -13.31
N ARG A 414 43.31 34.61 -13.82
CA ARG A 414 44.42 35.40 -13.29
C ARG A 414 43.85 36.78 -12.95
N ARG A 415 43.72 37.08 -11.66
CA ARG A 415 43.50 38.44 -11.20
C ARG A 415 44.79 39.20 -11.56
N PRO A 416 44.74 40.26 -12.40
CA PRO A 416 45.84 41.20 -12.47
C PRO A 416 46.00 41.93 -11.13
#